data_AF-A0A453BIT4-F1
#
_entry.id   AF-A0A453BIT4-F1
#
_cell.length_a   1.000
_cell.length_b   1.000
_cell.length_c   1.000
_cell.angle_alpha   90.00
_cell.angle_beta   90.00
_cell.angle_gamma   90.00
#
_symmetry.space_group_name_H-M   'P 1'
#
loop_
_entity.id
_entity.type
_entity.pdbx_description
1 polymer ?
#
loop_
_entity_poly.entity_id
_entity_poly.type
_entity_poly.pdbx_seq_one_letter_code
_entity_poly.pdbx_strand_id
1 'polypeptide(L)'
;MSLLFADSGASLPDGVSPIDVAALIKCYLASIPEPLTTFALYDELKDARVSIDDLKNILKKLPNVNYMTLEFVTALLLRVSRKSALNKMDSCTLAVEFAPLIIWQQGDSGTDLRNHLRFTLKPPPKIVDTTTSTTTWDLLDEDDVDASSQIPLDDGSPPDYGAIEVIQCLIEHHNPIFTDANETVWR
;
A
#
# COMPACT_ATOMS: atom_id res chain seq x y z
N MET A 1 -28.16 3.21 -4.13
CA MET A 1 -26.80 3.54 -4.61
C MET A 1 -26.16 2.20 -4.96
N SER A 2 -26.49 1.66 -6.13
CA SER A 2 -26.36 0.22 -6.45
C SER A 2 -25.48 -0.04 -7.68
N LEU A 3 -24.53 0.85 -7.97
CA LEU A 3 -23.80 0.86 -9.25
C LEU A 3 -22.45 0.11 -9.24
N LEU A 4 -22.02 -0.47 -8.11
CA LEU A 4 -20.70 -1.13 -8.01
C LEU A 4 -20.70 -2.65 -8.22
N PHE A 5 -21.86 -3.31 -8.30
CA PHE A 5 -21.94 -4.77 -8.43
C PHE A 5 -22.70 -5.24 -9.68
N ALA A 6 -23.06 -4.33 -10.60
CA ALA A 6 -23.96 -4.65 -11.71
C ALA A 6 -23.28 -5.32 -12.92
N ASP A 7 -21.94 -5.42 -12.95
CA ASP A 7 -21.25 -6.05 -14.07
C ASP A 7 -20.27 -7.12 -13.59
N SER A 8 -20.81 -8.32 -13.35
CA SER A 8 -20.00 -9.52 -13.11
C SER A 8 -19.33 -10.06 -14.39
N GLY A 9 -19.38 -9.30 -15.51
CA GLY A 9 -18.87 -9.69 -16.82
C GLY A 9 -17.79 -8.77 -17.41
N ALA A 10 -17.34 -7.73 -16.71
CA ALA A 10 -16.30 -6.84 -17.20
C ALA A 10 -14.95 -7.59 -17.27
N SER A 11 -14.59 -8.06 -18.46
CA SER A 11 -13.25 -8.57 -18.74
C SER A 11 -12.28 -7.41 -18.83
N LEU A 12 -11.07 -7.59 -18.29
CA LEU A 12 -9.97 -6.66 -18.56
C LEU A 12 -9.75 -6.58 -20.09
N PRO A 13 -9.44 -5.39 -20.63
CA PRO A 13 -9.07 -5.25 -22.04
C PRO A 13 -7.94 -6.21 -22.42
N ASP A 14 -7.95 -6.67 -23.67
CA ASP A 14 -6.90 -7.54 -24.19
C ASP A 14 -5.52 -6.87 -24.07
N GLY A 15 -4.55 -7.62 -23.54
CA GLY A 15 -3.16 -7.15 -23.37
C GLY A 15 -2.86 -6.47 -22.03
N VAL A 16 -3.81 -6.33 -21.11
CA VAL A 16 -3.54 -5.83 -19.75
C VAL A 16 -2.78 -6.88 -18.93
N SER A 17 -1.61 -6.49 -18.41
CA SER A 17 -0.82 -7.36 -17.54
C SER A 17 -1.40 -7.38 -16.11
N PRO A 18 -1.40 -8.53 -15.41
CA PRO A 18 -1.72 -8.59 -13.98
C PRO A 18 -0.86 -7.65 -13.12
N ILE A 19 0.37 -7.35 -13.58
CA ILE A 19 1.29 -6.42 -12.93
C ILE A 19 0.74 -5.00 -12.97
N ASP A 20 0.17 -4.57 -14.10
CA ASP A 20 -0.40 -3.23 -14.27
C ASP A 20 -1.63 -3.05 -13.38
N VAL A 21 -2.46 -4.10 -13.26
CA VAL A 21 -3.63 -4.10 -12.37
C VAL A 21 -3.17 -4.00 -10.90
N ALA A 22 -2.14 -4.75 -10.51
CA ALA A 22 -1.58 -4.67 -9.17
C ALA A 22 -1.00 -3.28 -8.87
N ALA A 23 -0.28 -2.69 -9.83
CA ALA A 23 0.23 -1.33 -9.73
C ALA A 23 -0.91 -0.32 -9.58
N LEU A 24 -1.97 -0.42 -10.38
CA LEU A 24 -3.14 0.46 -10.30
C LEU A 24 -3.78 0.44 -8.91
N ILE A 25 -3.94 -0.75 -8.31
CA ILE A 25 -4.50 -0.89 -6.95
C ILE A 25 -3.59 -0.20 -5.92
N LYS A 26 -2.28 -0.45 -5.99
CA LYS A 26 -1.31 0.22 -5.10
C LYS A 26 -1.39 1.75 -5.25
N CYS A 27 -1.55 2.24 -6.46
CA CYS A 27 -1.65 3.67 -6.75
C CYS A 27 -2.95 4.28 -6.24
N TYR A 28 -4.06 3.58 -6.41
CA TYR A 28 -5.35 3.99 -5.85
C TYR A 28 -5.24 4.17 -4.34
N LEU A 29 -4.73 3.16 -3.63
CA LEU A 29 -4.52 3.23 -2.17
C LEU A 29 -3.54 4.34 -1.79
N ALA A 30 -2.40 4.44 -2.50
CA ALA A 30 -1.43 5.49 -2.30
C ALA A 30 -2.04 6.88 -2.50
N SER A 31 -3.01 7.06 -3.40
CA SER A 31 -3.62 8.36 -3.69
C SER A 31 -4.47 8.92 -2.55
N ILE A 32 -4.98 8.04 -1.67
CA ILE A 32 -5.90 8.43 -0.58
C ILE A 32 -5.18 9.40 0.39
N PRO A 33 -5.79 10.55 0.72
CA PRO A 33 -5.15 11.56 1.57
C PRO A 33 -4.94 11.09 3.02
N GLU A 34 -5.85 10.25 3.52
CA GLU A 34 -5.85 9.65 4.85
C GLU A 34 -5.67 8.12 4.74
N PRO A 35 -5.08 7.42 5.72
CA PRO A 35 -5.07 5.95 5.72
C PRO A 35 -6.47 5.40 5.55
N LEU A 36 -6.54 4.26 4.88
CA LEU A 36 -7.82 3.58 4.70
C LEU A 36 -8.40 3.22 6.07
N THR A 37 -7.55 2.98 7.06
CA THR A 37 -7.91 2.74 8.47
C THR A 37 -8.20 4.00 9.28
N THR A 38 -8.13 5.20 8.69
CA THR A 38 -8.21 6.52 9.35
C THR A 38 -7.08 6.80 10.35
N PHE A 39 -6.72 8.07 10.55
CA PHE A 39 -5.68 8.42 11.52
C PHE A 39 -6.12 8.13 12.95
N ALA A 40 -7.42 8.32 13.24
CA ALA A 40 -7.98 8.20 14.58
C ALA A 40 -7.89 6.79 15.18
N LEU A 41 -7.85 5.74 14.35
CA LEU A 41 -7.82 4.35 14.80
C LEU A 41 -6.43 3.71 14.76
N TYR A 42 -5.39 4.45 14.35
CA TYR A 42 -4.06 3.89 14.16
C TYR A 42 -3.52 3.19 15.42
N ASP A 43 -3.55 3.88 16.58
CA ASP A 43 -2.98 3.33 17.81
C ASP A 43 -3.81 2.14 18.33
N GLU A 44 -5.14 2.25 18.30
CA GLU A 44 -6.04 1.14 18.70
C GLU A 44 -5.81 -0.12 17.85
N LEU A 45 -5.66 0.03 16.54
CA LEU A 45 -5.38 -1.09 15.63
C LEU A 45 -4.03 -1.73 15.94
N LYS A 46 -3.00 -0.91 16.16
CA LYS A 46 -1.65 -1.38 16.48
C LYS A 46 -1.60 -2.10 17.82
N ASP A 47 -2.33 -1.64 18.82
CA ASP A 47 -2.43 -2.33 20.11
C ASP A 47 -3.14 -3.68 19.96
N ALA A 48 -4.18 -3.75 19.12
CA ALA A 48 -4.96 -4.95 18.84
C ALA A 48 -4.34 -5.90 17.80
N ARG A 49 -3.20 -5.58 17.18
CA ARG A 49 -2.63 -6.17 15.94
C ARG A 49 -2.68 -7.69 15.71
N VAL A 50 -2.85 -8.51 16.74
CA VAL A 50 -2.98 -9.98 16.66
C VAL A 50 -4.30 -10.53 17.24
N SER A 51 -5.18 -9.66 17.75
CA SER A 51 -6.46 -9.99 18.36
C SER A 51 -7.59 -9.82 17.35
N ILE A 52 -8.12 -10.95 16.87
CA ILE A 52 -9.23 -11.00 15.89
C ILE A 52 -10.47 -10.26 16.41
N ASP A 53 -10.84 -10.49 17.67
CA ASP A 53 -12.04 -9.90 18.27
C ASP A 53 -11.91 -8.38 18.44
N ASP A 54 -10.74 -7.90 18.87
CA ASP A 54 -10.50 -6.47 19.03
C ASP A 54 -10.46 -5.77 17.67
N LEU A 55 -9.73 -6.33 16.69
CA LEU A 55 -9.72 -5.81 15.32
C LEU A 55 -11.13 -5.75 14.74
N LYS A 56 -11.94 -6.81 14.89
CA LYS A 56 -13.33 -6.81 14.43
C LYS A 56 -14.16 -5.69 15.08
N ASN A 57 -13.96 -5.39 16.36
CA ASN A 57 -14.69 -4.34 17.06
C ASN A 57 -14.20 -2.93 16.71
N ILE A 58 -12.89 -2.74 16.55
CA ILE A 58 -12.29 -1.46 16.16
C ILE A 58 -12.72 -1.10 14.73
N LEU A 59 -12.68 -2.06 13.81
CA LEU A 59 -13.05 -1.82 12.41
C LEU A 59 -14.51 -1.39 12.23
N LYS A 60 -15.43 -1.75 13.13
CA LYS A 60 -16.82 -1.26 13.13
C LYS A 60 -16.93 0.25 13.35
N LYS A 61 -15.89 0.90 13.86
CA LYS A 61 -15.82 2.37 14.04
C LYS A 61 -15.48 3.10 12.74
N LEU A 62 -15.01 2.40 11.71
CA LEU A 62 -14.65 3.01 10.43
C LEU A 62 -15.89 3.58 9.72
N PRO A 63 -15.72 4.66 8.94
CA PRO A 63 -16.72 5.05 7.96
C PRO A 63 -17.03 3.87 7.02
N ASN A 64 -18.29 3.71 6.64
CA ASN A 64 -18.75 2.55 5.87
C ASN A 64 -17.96 2.33 4.57
N VAL A 65 -17.58 3.41 3.87
CA VAL A 65 -16.80 3.32 2.62
C VAL A 65 -15.39 2.78 2.87
N ASN A 66 -14.75 3.21 3.96
CA ASN A 66 -13.43 2.74 4.37
C ASN A 66 -13.47 1.25 4.74
N TYR A 67 -14.46 0.85 5.56
CA TYR A 67 -14.65 -0.54 5.96
C TYR A 67 -14.83 -1.47 4.76
N MET A 68 -15.77 -1.14 3.87
CA MET A 68 -16.05 -1.93 2.66
C MET A 68 -14.81 -2.04 1.76
N THR A 69 -14.11 -0.93 1.54
CA THR A 69 -12.90 -0.93 0.70
C THR A 69 -11.80 -1.78 1.33
N LEU A 70 -11.60 -1.71 2.66
CA LEU A 70 -10.61 -2.51 3.37
C LEU A 70 -10.96 -4.01 3.31
N GLU A 71 -12.24 -4.36 3.44
CA GLU A 71 -12.74 -5.72 3.26
C GLU A 71 -12.38 -6.23 1.85
N PHE A 72 -12.74 -5.51 0.78
CA PHE A 72 -12.43 -5.93 -0.59
C PHE A 72 -10.93 -6.11 -0.84
N VAL A 73 -10.11 -5.16 -0.37
CA VAL A 73 -8.66 -5.22 -0.54
C VAL A 73 -8.08 -6.41 0.21
N THR A 74 -8.43 -6.62 1.48
CA THR A 74 -7.90 -7.74 2.27
C THR A 74 -8.40 -9.10 1.76
N ALA A 75 -9.62 -9.19 1.23
CA ALA A 75 -10.13 -10.38 0.54
C ALA A 75 -9.31 -10.71 -0.71
N LEU A 76 -8.97 -9.69 -1.51
CA LEU A 76 -8.11 -9.84 -2.69
C LEU A 76 -6.72 -10.33 -2.28
N LEU A 77 -6.10 -9.71 -1.28
CA LEU A 77 -4.78 -10.09 -0.78
C LEU A 77 -4.76 -11.52 -0.23
N LEU A 78 -5.81 -11.95 0.46
CA LEU A 78 -5.96 -13.36 0.89
C LEU A 78 -5.99 -14.32 -0.30
N ARG A 79 -6.68 -13.97 -1.39
CA ARG A 79 -6.69 -14.81 -2.60
C ARG A 79 -5.33 -14.88 -3.27
N VAL A 80 -4.59 -13.76 -3.29
CA VAL A 80 -3.21 -13.72 -3.79
C VAL A 80 -2.30 -14.59 -2.92
N SER A 81 -2.42 -14.49 -1.58
CA SER A 81 -1.58 -15.26 -0.65
C SER A 81 -1.79 -16.76 -0.74
N ARG A 82 -3.03 -17.21 -1.02
CA ARG A 82 -3.36 -18.63 -1.29
C ARG A 82 -2.67 -19.20 -2.52
N LYS A 83 -2.09 -18.36 -3.38
CA LYS A 83 -1.32 -18.76 -4.57
C LYS A 83 0.19 -18.52 -4.41
N SER A 84 0.67 -18.34 -3.18
CA SER A 84 2.08 -18.08 -2.83
C SER A 84 3.07 -19.08 -3.45
N ALA A 85 2.70 -20.35 -3.61
CA ALA A 85 3.56 -21.34 -4.27
C ALA A 85 3.94 -20.94 -5.72
N LEU A 86 3.03 -20.24 -6.41
CA LEU A 86 3.19 -19.78 -7.79
C LEU A 86 3.72 -18.35 -7.87
N ASN A 87 3.10 -17.41 -7.14
CA ASN A 87 3.41 -15.98 -7.24
C ASN A 87 4.48 -15.50 -6.24
N LYS A 88 4.91 -16.34 -5.30
CA LYS A 88 5.89 -16.04 -4.23
C LYS A 88 5.47 -14.94 -3.25
N MET A 89 4.20 -14.58 -3.23
CA MET A 89 3.63 -13.58 -2.32
C MET A 89 2.78 -14.30 -1.27
N ASP A 90 3.32 -14.49 -0.06
CA ASP A 90 2.54 -14.95 1.09
C ASP A 90 1.90 -13.77 1.86
N SER A 91 1.15 -14.05 2.92
CA SER A 91 0.47 -13.02 3.73
C SER A 91 1.46 -12.00 4.31
N CYS A 92 2.60 -12.46 4.80
CA CYS A 92 3.66 -11.60 5.35
C CYS A 92 4.25 -10.67 4.28
N THR A 93 4.65 -11.21 3.13
CA THR A 93 5.20 -10.42 2.02
C THR A 93 4.19 -9.38 1.52
N LEU A 94 2.91 -9.76 1.41
CA LEU A 94 1.84 -8.82 1.05
C LEU A 94 1.62 -7.75 2.13
N ALA A 95 1.71 -8.11 3.40
CA ALA A 95 1.54 -7.14 4.49
C ALA A 95 2.64 -6.09 4.49
N VAL A 96 3.90 -6.48 4.25
CA VAL A 96 5.02 -5.55 4.11
C VAL A 96 4.78 -4.54 2.98
N GLU A 97 4.29 -5.02 1.84
CA GLU A 97 4.05 -4.20 0.64
C GLU A 97 2.83 -3.27 0.78
N PHE A 98 1.78 -3.70 1.50
CA PHE A 98 0.50 -2.99 1.56
C PHE A 98 0.27 -2.20 2.85
N ALA A 99 0.94 -2.51 3.96
CA ALA A 99 0.89 -1.69 5.18
C ALA A 99 1.13 -0.19 4.93
N PRO A 100 2.20 0.24 4.24
CA PRO A 100 2.43 1.67 3.96
C PRO A 100 1.34 2.33 3.10
N LEU A 101 0.45 1.54 2.48
CA LEU A 101 -0.64 2.00 1.63
C LEU A 101 -2.01 1.94 2.30
N ILE A 102 -2.14 1.31 3.47
CA ILE A 102 -3.41 1.07 4.14
C ILE A 102 -3.46 1.74 5.53
N ILE A 103 -2.35 1.74 6.26
CA ILE A 103 -2.25 2.21 7.65
C ILE A 103 -0.94 2.99 7.85
N TRP A 104 -1.04 4.23 8.32
CA TRP A 104 0.11 5.09 8.64
C TRP A 104 -0.30 6.20 9.62
N GLN A 105 0.67 6.81 10.31
CA GLN A 105 0.42 7.88 11.29
C GLN A 105 0.33 9.26 10.64
N GLN A 106 -0.37 10.18 11.30
CA GLN A 106 -0.40 11.57 10.87
C GLN A 106 0.97 12.22 11.13
N GLY A 107 1.51 12.90 10.12
CA GLY A 107 2.84 13.53 10.21
C GLY A 107 4.00 12.57 9.99
N ASP A 108 3.72 11.29 9.69
CA ASP A 108 4.72 10.37 9.18
C ASP A 108 5.21 10.90 7.81
N SER A 109 6.43 11.45 7.78
CA SER A 109 7.10 11.88 6.55
C SER A 109 7.42 10.67 5.65
N GLY A 110 7.38 9.46 6.22
CA GLY A 110 7.50 8.18 5.57
C GLY A 110 6.16 7.64 5.12
N THR A 111 6.07 7.36 3.84
CA THR A 111 6.52 6.02 3.41
C THR A 111 7.12 6.30 2.06
N ASP A 112 8.43 6.20 1.96
CA ASP A 112 9.17 6.47 0.73
C ASP A 112 8.50 5.74 -0.45
N LEU A 113 7.98 4.53 -0.23
CA LEU A 113 7.15 3.80 -1.19
C LEU A 113 5.84 4.51 -1.61
N ARG A 114 5.03 5.04 -0.68
CA ARG A 114 3.78 5.76 -1.02
C ARG A 114 4.08 7.06 -1.76
N ASN A 115 5.12 7.78 -1.34
CA ASN A 115 5.57 9.00 -2.00
C ASN A 115 6.18 8.70 -3.37
N HIS A 116 6.96 7.63 -3.48
CA HIS A 116 7.55 7.12 -4.72
C HIS A 116 6.47 6.66 -5.70
N LEU A 117 5.50 5.85 -5.27
CA LEU A 117 4.37 5.43 -6.12
C LEU A 117 3.54 6.62 -6.59
N ARG A 118 3.40 7.66 -5.77
CA ARG A 118 2.79 8.92 -6.20
C ARG A 118 3.66 9.71 -7.19
N PHE A 119 4.98 9.61 -7.08
CA PHE A 119 5.93 10.37 -7.89
C PHE A 119 6.19 9.72 -9.24
N THR A 120 6.41 8.41 -9.30
CA THR A 120 6.70 7.65 -10.53
C THR A 120 5.59 7.69 -11.56
N LEU A 121 4.38 8.09 -11.16
CA LEU A 121 3.20 8.07 -12.01
C LEU A 121 2.52 9.44 -12.15
N LYS A 122 3.10 10.51 -11.59
CA LYS A 122 2.77 11.84 -12.10
C LYS A 122 3.30 11.89 -13.55
N PRO A 123 2.48 12.32 -14.53
CA PRO A 123 3.02 12.60 -15.86
C PRO A 123 4.18 13.59 -15.69
N PRO A 124 5.30 13.42 -16.42
CA PRO A 124 6.42 14.33 -16.33
C PRO A 124 5.90 15.76 -16.46
N PRO A 125 6.42 16.71 -15.65
CA PRO A 125 5.96 18.09 -15.73
C PRO A 125 6.02 18.52 -17.20
N LYS A 126 4.90 19.05 -17.71
CA LYS A 126 4.85 19.58 -19.08
C LYS A 126 5.97 20.60 -19.18
N ILE A 127 7.00 20.26 -19.95
CA ILE A 127 8.08 21.17 -20.30
C ILE A 127 7.40 22.33 -21.04
N VAL A 128 7.22 23.44 -20.33
CA VAL A 128 7.02 24.73 -20.96
C VAL A 128 8.39 25.10 -21.51
N ASP A 129 8.47 25.21 -22.83
CA ASP A 129 9.68 25.57 -23.55
C ASP A 129 10.31 26.83 -22.94
N THR A 130 11.49 26.69 -22.36
CA THR A 130 12.42 27.81 -22.18
C THR A 130 13.81 27.29 -22.44
N THR A 131 14.29 27.66 -23.61
CA THR A 131 15.63 27.43 -24.14
C THR A 131 16.70 27.99 -23.20
N THR A 132 17.52 27.13 -22.60
CA THR A 132 18.93 27.48 -22.36
C THR A 132 19.80 26.24 -22.50
N SER A 133 20.72 26.36 -23.44
CA SER A 133 21.69 25.39 -23.93
C SER A 133 22.62 24.81 -22.86
N THR A 134 22.97 23.54 -23.06
CA THR A 134 24.33 22.98 -23.03
C THR A 134 25.23 23.32 -21.85
N THR A 135 25.60 22.31 -21.05
CA THR A 135 26.97 21.87 -20.71
C THR A 135 26.91 21.07 -19.39
N THR A 136 26.92 19.74 -19.45
CA THR A 136 26.88 18.87 -18.25
C THR A 136 28.02 17.85 -18.22
N TRP A 137 29.03 18.00 -19.07
CA TRP A 137 30.10 17.00 -19.22
C TRP A 137 31.53 17.57 -19.13
N ASP A 138 31.74 18.73 -18.51
CA ASP A 138 33.06 19.38 -18.49
C ASP A 138 33.52 19.81 -17.09
N LEU A 139 33.48 18.88 -16.13
CA LEU A 139 34.21 18.99 -14.85
C LEU A 139 34.59 17.58 -14.37
N LEU A 140 35.53 16.95 -15.06
CA LEU A 140 36.39 15.93 -14.49
C LEU A 140 37.78 16.55 -14.36
N ASP A 141 37.96 17.41 -13.36
CA ASP A 141 39.29 17.68 -12.81
C ASP A 141 39.50 16.66 -11.69
N GLU A 142 40.51 15.82 -11.90
CA GLU A 142 41.00 14.85 -10.93
C GLU A 142 41.81 15.61 -9.87
N ASP A 143 41.19 15.90 -8.73
CA ASP A 143 41.88 16.28 -7.51
C ASP A 143 41.56 15.27 -6.41
N ASP A 144 42.63 14.65 -5.90
CA ASP A 144 42.66 13.73 -4.76
C ASP A 144 41.91 14.32 -3.56
N VAL A 145 40.65 13.93 -3.37
CA VAL A 145 39.92 14.14 -2.12
C VAL A 145 39.52 12.78 -1.56
N ASP A 146 40.03 12.52 -0.35
CA ASP A 146 39.75 11.37 0.49
C ASP A 146 38.35 10.78 0.27
N ALA A 147 38.30 9.61 -0.38
CA ALA A 147 37.08 8.84 -0.66
C ALA A 147 36.43 8.25 0.62
N SER A 148 36.78 8.78 1.79
CA SER A 148 36.08 8.58 3.06
C SER A 148 35.10 9.73 3.35
N SER A 149 34.43 10.26 2.33
CA SER A 149 33.16 10.95 2.56
C SER A 149 32.14 9.90 2.99
N GLN A 150 31.95 9.80 4.31
CA GLN A 150 30.93 9.00 4.97
C GLN A 150 29.62 9.09 4.19
N ILE A 151 29.24 7.97 3.54
CA ILE A 151 27.89 7.80 3.02
C ILE A 151 26.98 8.05 4.21
N PRO A 152 26.09 9.06 4.18
CA PRO A 152 25.08 9.20 5.21
C PRO A 152 24.36 7.86 5.27
N LEU A 153 24.47 7.17 6.40
CA LEU A 153 23.60 6.06 6.69
C LEU A 153 22.23 6.73 6.85
N ASP A 154 21.49 6.85 5.74
CA ASP A 154 20.07 7.10 5.77
C ASP A 154 19.47 5.88 6.45
N ASP A 155 19.50 5.89 7.78
CA ASP A 155 18.79 4.96 8.63
C ASP A 155 17.30 5.36 8.56
N GLY A 156 16.75 5.26 7.35
CA GLY A 156 15.34 5.47 7.09
C GLY A 156 14.54 4.78 8.18
N SER A 157 13.55 5.51 8.73
CA SER A 157 12.78 5.07 9.88
C SER A 157 12.46 3.57 9.75
N PRO A 158 12.74 2.75 10.78
CA PRO A 158 12.49 1.32 10.70
C PRO A 158 11.03 1.09 10.31
N PRO A 159 10.74 0.04 9.52
CA PRO A 159 9.38 -0.24 9.08
C PRO A 159 8.49 -0.43 10.30
N ASP A 160 7.26 0.07 10.19
CA ASP A 160 6.29 -0.02 11.26
C ASP A 160 5.75 -1.47 11.37
N TYR A 161 6.50 -2.29 12.11
CA TYR A 161 6.17 -3.71 12.30
C TYR A 161 4.76 -3.91 12.90
N GLY A 162 4.31 -2.99 13.75
CA GLY A 162 2.97 -3.06 14.32
C GLY A 162 1.88 -2.91 13.26
N ALA A 163 2.04 -1.96 12.34
CA ALA A 163 1.15 -1.80 11.19
C ALA A 163 1.21 -3.02 10.24
N ILE A 164 2.40 -3.58 10.01
CA ILE A 164 2.56 -4.78 9.20
C ILE A 164 1.81 -5.97 9.82
N GLU A 165 1.94 -6.18 11.14
CA GLU A 165 1.23 -7.24 11.86
C GLU A 165 -0.30 -7.09 11.77
N VAL A 166 -0.82 -5.85 11.87
CA VAL A 166 -2.25 -5.58 11.65
C VAL A 166 -2.69 -6.07 10.28
N ILE A 167 -1.99 -5.65 9.21
CA ILE A 167 -2.38 -6.01 7.85
C ILE A 167 -2.24 -7.52 7.60
N GLN A 168 -1.17 -8.14 8.11
CA GLN A 168 -1.01 -9.58 8.02
C GLN A 168 -2.17 -10.32 8.68
N CYS A 169 -2.57 -9.90 9.89
CA CYS A 169 -3.69 -10.48 10.62
C CYS A 169 -5.01 -10.32 9.84
N LEU A 170 -5.27 -9.14 9.27
CA LEU A 170 -6.45 -8.90 8.43
C LEU A 170 -6.48 -9.78 7.17
N ILE A 171 -5.33 -10.09 6.58
CA ILE A 171 -5.24 -10.99 5.42
C ILE A 171 -5.53 -12.43 5.84
N GLU A 172 -4.83 -12.93 6.86
CA GLU A 172 -4.92 -14.34 7.29
C GLU A 172 -6.29 -14.69 7.89
N HIS A 173 -6.86 -13.75 8.63
CA HIS A 173 -8.12 -13.90 9.37
C HIS A 173 -9.24 -13.05 8.76
N HIS A 174 -9.19 -12.81 7.44
CA HIS A 174 -10.18 -11.99 6.75
C HIS A 174 -11.62 -12.42 7.04
N ASN A 175 -11.95 -13.71 6.87
CA ASN A 175 -13.32 -14.19 7.06
C ASN A 175 -13.85 -14.00 8.50
N PRO A 176 -13.15 -14.44 9.57
CA PRO A 176 -13.67 -14.22 10.92
C PRO A 176 -13.77 -12.73 11.32
N ILE A 177 -12.95 -11.86 10.71
CA ILE A 177 -12.95 -10.42 11.01
C ILE A 177 -14.10 -9.69 10.28
N PHE A 178 -14.25 -9.93 8.97
CA PHE A 178 -15.19 -9.17 8.13
C PHE A 178 -16.53 -9.86 7.92
N THR A 179 -16.59 -11.18 8.08
CA THR A 179 -17.82 -11.94 7.86
C THR A 179 -18.48 -12.26 9.18
N ASP A 180 -19.76 -11.91 9.32
CA ASP A 180 -20.60 -12.55 10.33
C ASP A 180 -20.88 -13.99 9.89
N ALA A 181 -21.18 -14.87 10.85
CA ALA A 181 -21.21 -16.33 10.68
C ALA A 181 -22.13 -16.90 9.58
N ASN A 182 -22.80 -16.06 8.77
CA ASN A 182 -23.86 -16.45 7.86
C ASN A 182 -23.85 -15.86 6.43
N GLU A 183 -22.87 -15.06 6.00
CA GLU A 183 -22.80 -14.59 4.60
C GLU A 183 -21.40 -14.70 3.98
N THR A 184 -21.34 -14.59 2.65
CA THR A 184 -20.18 -14.73 1.72
C THR A 184 -18.82 -15.14 2.30
N VAL A 185 -18.56 -16.45 2.32
CA VAL A 185 -17.19 -16.97 2.50
C VAL A 185 -16.38 -16.70 1.24
N TRP A 186 -15.36 -15.85 1.35
CA TRP A 186 -14.40 -15.63 0.27
C TRP A 186 -13.55 -16.92 0.08
N ARG A 187 -13.98 -17.77 -0.85
CA ARG A 187 -13.22 -18.92 -1.36
C ARG A 187 -12.09 -18.46 -2.28
#